data_AF-A0A4E0QNP4-F1
#
_entry.id   AF-A0A4E0QNP4-F1
#
_cell.length_a   1.000
_cell.length_b   1.000
_cell.length_c   1.000
_cell.angle_alpha   90.00
_cell.angle_beta   90.00
_cell.angle_gamma   90.00
#
_symmetry.space_group_name_H-M   'P 1'
#
loop_
_entity.id
_entity.type
_entity.pdbx_description
1 polymer ?
#
loop_
_entity_poly.entity_id
_entity_poly.type
_entity_poly.pdbx_seq_one_letter_code
_entity_poly.pdbx_strand_id
1 'polypeptide(L)'
;MQETQGRRILLVDTCHSGNAFNSRLVKDSADAKIVVISAADSSSFAKELQELKHGVFTYALLQALKGKADMNRDKHIKINEITAYLSNEIEHLTEGQQVPVLHAPGGFKDFVFARW
;
A
#
# COMPACT_ATOMS: atom_id res chain seq x y z
N MET A 1 -10.67 -17.65 18.95
CA MET A 1 -10.61 -16.63 17.88
C MET A 1 -10.96 -17.33 16.58
N GLN A 2 -12.06 -16.96 15.94
CA GLN A 2 -12.53 -17.57 14.71
C GLN A 2 -11.64 -17.10 13.55
N GLU A 3 -10.96 -18.03 12.86
CA GLU A 3 -10.28 -17.70 11.61
C GLU A 3 -11.33 -17.23 10.61
N THR A 4 -11.36 -15.93 10.32
CA THR A 4 -12.22 -15.37 9.29
C THR A 4 -11.70 -15.84 7.94
N GLN A 5 -12.54 -16.52 7.13
CA GLN A 5 -12.24 -16.88 5.74
C GLN A 5 -12.30 -15.65 4.81
N GLY A 6 -11.46 -14.65 5.09
CA GLY A 6 -11.40 -13.39 4.36
C GLY A 6 -9.97 -12.91 4.22
N ARG A 7 -9.71 -12.16 3.14
CA ARG A 7 -8.44 -11.45 2.95
C ARG A 7 -8.55 -10.12 3.66
N ARG A 8 -7.55 -9.79 4.49
CA ARG A 8 -7.53 -8.54 5.26
C ARG A 8 -6.41 -7.66 4.74
N ILE A 9 -6.76 -6.40 4.45
CA ILE A 9 -5.81 -5.38 3.99
C ILE A 9 -5.99 -4.15 4.87
N LEU A 10 -4.87 -3.64 5.38
CA LEU A 10 -4.80 -2.40 6.15
C LEU A 10 -4.02 -1.37 5.34
N LEU A 11 -4.69 -0.27 5.01
CA LEU A 11 -4.08 0.87 4.33
C LEU A 11 -3.89 1.99 5.36
N VAL A 12 -2.69 2.53 5.47
CA VAL A 12 -2.35 3.56 6.46
C VAL A 12 -1.76 4.77 5.73
N ASP A 13 -2.50 5.87 5.67
CA ASP A 13 -2.03 7.14 5.12
C ASP A 13 -1.90 8.16 6.24
N THR A 14 -0.69 8.32 6.79
CA THR A 14 -0.41 9.28 7.86
C THR A 14 0.94 9.97 7.64
N CYS A 15 0.95 11.30 7.78
CA CYS A 15 2.16 12.07 7.94
C CYS A 15 2.56 11.94 9.43
N HIS A 16 3.66 11.25 9.74
CA HIS A 16 4.04 10.65 11.05
C HIS A 16 3.67 9.16 11.27
N SER A 17 3.91 8.29 10.29
CA SER A 17 3.85 6.83 10.50
C SER A 17 4.90 6.29 11.48
N GLY A 18 5.84 7.13 11.95
CA GLY A 18 6.87 6.79 12.96
C GLY A 18 6.36 6.21 14.29
N ASN A 19 5.06 6.29 14.60
CA ASN A 19 4.43 5.53 15.70
C ASN A 19 3.24 4.65 15.28
N ALA A 20 2.67 4.88 14.09
CA ALA A 20 1.55 4.10 13.57
C ALA A 20 2.03 2.79 12.90
N PHE A 21 3.27 2.74 12.41
CA PHE A 21 3.88 1.52 11.86
C PHE A 21 5.01 1.08 12.78
N ASN A 22 4.67 0.31 13.82
CA ASN A 22 5.63 -0.23 14.76
C ASN A 22 5.82 -1.74 14.55
N SER A 23 6.95 -2.28 15.01
CA SER A 23 7.28 -3.70 14.89
C SER A 23 6.23 -4.64 15.49
N ARG A 24 5.44 -4.14 16.47
CA ARG A 24 4.31 -4.86 17.03
C ARG A 24 3.13 -4.93 16.06
N LEU A 25 2.78 -3.85 15.37
CA LEU A 25 1.76 -3.85 14.32
C LEU A 25 2.18 -4.76 13.17
N VAL A 26 3.45 -4.73 12.77
CA VAL A 26 4.00 -5.64 11.76
C VAL A 26 3.86 -7.10 12.20
N LYS A 27 4.23 -7.41 13.45
CA LYS A 27 4.13 -8.75 14.03
C LYS A 27 2.68 -9.21 14.19
N ASP A 28 1.82 -8.37 14.75
CA ASP A 28 0.39 -8.65 14.94
C ASP A 28 -0.32 -8.80 13.58
N SER A 29 0.10 -8.05 12.56
CA SER A 29 -0.39 -8.20 11.18
C SER A 29 0.06 -9.50 10.54
N ALA A 30 1.31 -9.90 10.76
CA ALA A 30 1.85 -11.17 10.29
C ALA A 30 1.10 -12.35 10.92
N ASP A 31 0.94 -12.33 12.25
CA ASP A 31 0.21 -13.33 13.03
C ASP A 31 -1.28 -13.37 12.62
N ALA A 32 -1.85 -12.22 12.23
CA ALA A 32 -3.21 -12.10 11.74
C ALA A 32 -3.38 -12.26 10.21
N LYS A 33 -2.33 -12.61 9.44
CA LYS A 33 -2.43 -12.74 7.96
C LYS A 33 -3.01 -11.49 7.27
N ILE A 34 -2.62 -10.30 7.72
CA ILE A 34 -3.05 -8.99 7.18
C ILE A 34 -1.96 -8.43 6.27
N VAL A 35 -2.33 -7.96 5.08
CA VAL A 35 -1.43 -7.14 4.24
C VAL A 35 -1.51 -5.70 4.72
N VAL A 36 -0.37 -5.08 4.98
CA VAL A 36 -0.31 -3.67 5.36
C VAL A 36 0.40 -2.88 4.28
N ILE A 37 -0.23 -1.80 3.82
CA ILE A 37 0.37 -0.83 2.89
C ILE A 37 0.32 0.54 3.57
N SER A 38 1.49 1.14 3.81
CA SER A 38 1.64 2.43 4.48
C SER A 38 2.23 3.47 3.54
N ALA A 39 1.72 4.70 3.63
CA ALA A 39 2.15 5.83 2.82
C ALA A 39 3.62 6.18 3.00
N ALA A 40 4.16 6.04 4.22
CA ALA A 40 5.55 6.35 4.52
C ALA A 40 6.13 5.34 5.52
N ASP A 41 7.44 5.14 5.44
CA ASP A 41 8.24 4.46 6.47
C ASP A 41 8.50 5.37 7.68
N SER A 42 9.12 4.84 8.73
CA SER A 42 9.41 5.62 9.95
C SER A 42 10.42 6.76 9.75
N SER A 43 11.07 6.83 8.59
CA SER A 43 12.16 7.77 8.26
C SER A 43 11.81 8.77 7.14
N SER A 44 10.74 8.53 6.39
CA SER A 44 10.28 9.34 5.26
C SER A 44 9.02 10.11 5.63
N PHE A 45 8.87 11.30 5.06
CA PHE A 45 7.71 12.15 5.30
C PHE A 45 6.68 11.93 4.20
N ALA A 46 5.42 11.71 4.59
CA ALA A 46 4.32 11.68 3.63
C ALA A 46 4.15 13.09 3.05
N LYS A 47 4.29 13.23 1.74
CA LYS A 47 4.13 14.51 1.07
C LYS A 47 2.68 14.73 0.65
N GLU A 48 2.21 15.95 0.86
CA GLU A 48 1.07 16.51 0.15
C GLU A 48 1.62 17.38 -0.97
N LEU A 49 1.37 16.99 -2.22
CA LEU A 49 1.59 17.89 -3.34
C LEU A 49 0.38 18.81 -3.41
N GLN A 50 0.58 20.12 -3.27
CA GLN A 50 -0.50 21.10 -3.18
C GLN A 50 -1.43 21.12 -4.41
N GLU A 51 -0.93 20.62 -5.54
CA GLU A 51 -1.68 20.43 -6.79
C GLU A 51 -2.56 19.18 -6.78
N LEU A 52 -2.22 18.19 -5.96
CA LEU A 52 -3.01 16.98 -5.75
C LEU A 52 -4.00 17.27 -4.61
N LYS A 53 -5.30 17.12 -4.87
CA LYS A 53 -6.35 17.26 -3.85
C LYS A 53 -6.30 16.17 -2.74
N HIS A 54 -5.24 15.37 -2.70
CA HIS A 54 -5.00 14.21 -1.85
C HIS A 54 -3.51 14.11 -1.53
N GLY A 55 -3.15 13.45 -0.42
CA GLY A 55 -1.77 13.01 -0.18
C GLY A 55 -1.26 12.10 -1.30
N VAL A 56 0.06 12.06 -1.54
CA VAL A 56 0.66 11.35 -2.68
C VAL A 56 0.30 9.86 -2.69
N PHE A 57 0.25 9.23 -1.51
CA PHE A 57 -0.15 7.83 -1.38
C PHE A 57 -1.60 7.61 -1.82
N THR A 58 -2.56 8.34 -1.23
CA THR A 58 -3.97 8.26 -1.61
C THR A 58 -4.16 8.54 -3.10
N TYR A 59 -3.46 9.55 -3.64
CA TYR A 59 -3.52 9.84 -5.07
C TYR A 59 -3.05 8.64 -5.90
N ALA A 60 -1.86 8.10 -5.64
CA ALA A 60 -1.32 6.96 -6.38
C ALA A 60 -2.23 5.73 -6.26
N LEU A 61 -2.80 5.47 -5.09
CA LEU A 61 -3.75 4.39 -4.88
C LEU A 61 -5.00 4.56 -5.76
N LEU A 62 -5.57 5.76 -5.81
CA LEU A 62 -6.74 6.02 -6.67
C LEU A 62 -6.41 5.86 -8.16
N GLN A 63 -5.20 6.27 -8.57
CA GLN A 63 -4.74 6.05 -9.95
C GLN A 63 -4.58 4.56 -10.27
N ALA A 64 -4.01 3.79 -9.34
CA ALA A 64 -3.88 2.35 -9.45
C ALA A 64 -5.23 1.69 -9.69
N LEU A 65 -6.24 2.04 -8.88
CA LEU A 65 -7.61 1.51 -8.97
C LEU A 65 -8.37 1.95 -10.22
N LYS A 66 -7.93 3.02 -10.87
CA LYS A 66 -8.39 3.41 -12.21
C LYS A 66 -7.62 2.66 -13.32
N GLY A 67 -7.17 1.43 -13.04
CA GLY A 67 -6.54 0.56 -14.03
C GLY A 67 -5.08 0.85 -14.33
N LYS A 68 -4.45 1.89 -13.76
CA LYS A 68 -3.03 2.16 -14.05
C LYS A 68 -2.09 1.11 -13.47
N ALA A 69 -2.56 0.34 -12.48
CA ALA A 69 -1.83 -0.81 -11.95
C ALA A 69 -2.08 -2.11 -12.73
N ASP A 70 -2.95 -2.13 -13.75
CA ASP A 70 -3.17 -3.33 -14.59
C ASP A 70 -2.01 -3.49 -15.60
N MET A 71 -0.88 -4.02 -15.12
CA MET A 71 0.36 -4.12 -15.90
C MET A 71 0.26 -5.20 -16.99
N ASN A 72 -0.47 -6.28 -16.73
CA ASN A 72 -0.64 -7.39 -17.67
C ASN A 72 -1.86 -7.23 -18.59
N ARG A 73 -2.69 -6.19 -18.39
CA ARG A 73 -3.89 -5.84 -19.16
C ARG A 73 -4.98 -6.91 -19.11
N ASP A 74 -5.09 -7.62 -17.99
CA ASP A 74 -6.08 -8.68 -17.78
C ASP A 74 -7.37 -8.18 -17.11
N LYS A 75 -7.50 -6.87 -16.87
CA LYS A 75 -8.61 -6.20 -16.16
C LYS A 75 -8.74 -6.56 -14.68
N HIS A 76 -7.72 -7.18 -14.11
CA HIS A 76 -7.62 -7.46 -12.69
C HIS A 76 -6.35 -6.80 -12.15
N ILE A 77 -6.50 -6.02 -11.10
CA ILE A 77 -5.35 -5.48 -10.38
C ILE A 77 -5.07 -6.44 -9.24
N LYS A 78 -3.94 -7.12 -9.29
CA LYS A 78 -3.47 -8.01 -8.21
C LYS A 78 -2.69 -7.26 -7.14
N ILE A 79 -2.47 -7.89 -5.99
CA ILE A 79 -1.70 -7.31 -4.89
C ILE A 79 -0.29 -6.97 -5.34
N ASN A 80 0.38 -7.88 -6.05
CA ASN A 80 1.75 -7.60 -6.52
C ASN A 80 1.79 -6.41 -7.49
N GLU A 81 0.77 -6.27 -8.33
CA GLU A 81 0.69 -5.19 -9.32
C GLU A 81 0.41 -3.85 -8.67
N ILE A 82 -0.57 -3.76 -7.76
CA ILE A 82 -0.85 -2.52 -7.03
C ILE A 82 0.36 -2.12 -6.19
N THR A 83 1.09 -3.07 -5.61
CA THR A 83 2.28 -2.74 -4.83
C THR A 83 3.43 -2.25 -5.68
N ALA A 84 3.67 -2.89 -6.84
CA ALA A 84 4.71 -2.44 -7.77
C ALA A 84 4.38 -1.04 -8.32
N TYR A 85 3.11 -0.80 -8.66
CA TYR A 85 2.65 0.51 -9.11
C TYR A 85 2.82 1.58 -8.04
N LEU A 86 2.37 1.33 -6.80
CA LEU A 86 2.47 2.29 -5.70
C LEU A 86 3.92 2.64 -5.38
N SER A 87 4.82 1.64 -5.32
CA SER A 87 6.24 1.89 -5.10
C SER A 87 6.83 2.80 -6.18
N ASN A 88 6.57 2.52 -7.45
CA ASN A 88 7.11 3.32 -8.56
C ASN A 88 6.50 4.73 -8.62
N GLU A 89 5.18 4.85 -8.54
CA GLU A 89 4.47 6.13 -8.69
C GLU A 89 4.77 7.08 -7.53
N ILE A 90 4.83 6.59 -6.29
CA ILE A 90 5.12 7.43 -5.12
C ILE A 90 6.58 7.90 -5.16
N GLU A 91 7.52 7.02 -5.49
CA GLU A 91 8.92 7.39 -5.66
C GLU A 91 9.08 8.44 -6.77
N HIS A 92 8.37 8.27 -7.90
CA HIS A 92 8.37 9.23 -9.00
C HIS A 92 7.78 10.59 -8.61
N LEU A 93 6.59 10.62 -8.00
CA LEU A 93 5.89 11.86 -7.63
C LEU A 93 6.60 12.65 -6.53
N THR A 94 7.38 11.97 -5.68
CA THR A 94 8.11 12.59 -4.58
C THR A 94 9.59 12.78 -4.84
N GLU A 95 10.07 12.45 -6.04
CA GLU A 95 11.50 12.49 -6.38
C GLU A 95 12.36 11.67 -5.39
N GLY A 96 11.85 10.51 -4.98
CA GLY A 96 12.49 9.60 -4.02
C GLY A 96 12.42 10.02 -2.56
N GLN A 97 11.68 11.09 -2.23
CA GLN A 97 11.60 11.61 -0.86
C GLN A 97 10.61 10.85 0.02
N GLN A 98 9.73 10.04 -0.57
CA GLN A 98 8.79 9.16 0.12
C GLN A 98 8.95 7.74 -0.40
N VAL A 99 9.10 6.79 0.53
CA VAL A 99 9.15 5.36 0.23
C VAL A 99 7.97 4.68 0.95
N PRO A 100 7.01 4.10 0.21
CA PRO A 100 5.90 3.40 0.84
C PRO A 100 6.36 2.09 1.49
N VAL A 101 5.77 1.73 2.61
CA VAL A 101 6.04 0.44 3.26
C VAL A 101 4.98 -0.57 2.88
N LEU A 102 5.43 -1.70 2.34
CA LEU A 102 4.60 -2.88 2.14
C LEU A 102 5.03 -3.97 3.11
N HIS A 103 4.06 -4.50 3.86
CA HIS A 103 4.24 -5.71 4.63
C HIS A 103 3.21 -6.76 4.25
N ALA A 104 3.68 -7.85 3.64
CA ALA A 104 2.88 -9.05 3.39
C ALA A 104 3.46 -10.22 4.20
N PRO A 105 2.65 -10.97 4.97
CA PRO A 105 3.13 -12.13 5.71
C PRO A 105 3.71 -13.20 4.77
N GLY A 106 4.67 -13.99 5.28
CA GLY A 106 5.25 -15.10 4.52
C GLY A 106 4.18 -16.10 4.05
N GLY A 107 4.30 -16.58 2.80
CA GLY A 107 3.33 -17.52 2.19
C GLY A 107 2.04 -16.87 1.67
N PHE A 108 2.01 -15.53 1.60
CA PHE A 108 0.91 -14.79 1.01
C PHE A 108 0.72 -15.13 -0.46
N LYS A 109 -0.48 -15.61 -0.81
CA LYS A 109 -0.86 -15.87 -2.21
C LYS A 109 -1.37 -14.60 -2.84
N ASP A 110 -0.74 -14.21 -3.94
CA ASP A 110 -1.18 -13.09 -4.77
C ASP A 110 -2.67 -13.24 -5.17
N PHE A 111 -3.37 -12.11 -5.23
CA PHE A 111 -4.80 -12.09 -5.44
C PHE A 111 -5.33 -10.79 -5.99
N VAL A 112 -6.52 -10.86 -6.59
CA VAL A 112 -7.21 -9.70 -7.16
C VAL A 112 -7.63 -8.73 -6.06
N PHE A 113 -6.98 -7.58 -6.02
CA PHE A 113 -7.33 -6.45 -5.18
C PHE A 113 -8.57 -5.73 -5.73
N ALA A 114 -8.61 -5.47 -7.04
CA ALA A 114 -9.72 -4.79 -7.70
C ALA A 114 -9.91 -5.30 -9.14
N ARG A 115 -11.11 -5.08 -9.69
CA ARG A 115 -11.45 -5.29 -11.10
C ARG A 115 -11.71 -3.94 -11.75
N TRP A 116 -11.26 -3.77 -12.98
CA TRP A 116 -11.31 -2.50 -13.73
C TRP A 116 -12.00 -2.70 -15.10
#